data_AF-A0A744CNX5-F1
#
_entry.id   AF-A0A744CNX5-F1
#
_cell.length_a   1.000
_cell.length_b   1.000
_cell.length_c   1.000
_cell.angle_alpha   90.00
_cell.angle_beta   90.00
_cell.angle_gamma   90.00
#
_symmetry.space_group_name_H-M   'P 1'
#
loop_
_entity.id
_entity.type
_entity.pdbx_description
1 polymer ?
#
loop_
_entity_poly.entity_id
_entity_poly.type
_entity_poly.pdbx_seq_one_letter_code
_entity_poly.pdbx_strand_id
1 'polypeptide(L)'
;MVDISDISLLDVLPQNLAQNPDVIAMSKAIDDELHAINKLIPKTTIYGLIDGLESAVLDHLAWQWNSDTWRDNWPVSLKRSVFKSIIRTKRIKGTRAAVEDVVSSLGGVVDIKEWFEQSPRGEPYTASVVASINSFDGAVPSKEMLD
;
A
#
# COMPACT_ATOMS: atom_id res chain seq x y z
N MET A 1 -28.18 2.70 17.16
CA MET A 1 -27.92 2.34 15.76
C MET A 1 -27.23 0.99 15.81
N VAL A 2 -27.82 -0.04 15.20
CA VAL A 2 -27.26 -1.41 15.24
C VAL A 2 -26.05 -1.47 14.31
N ASP A 3 -24.95 -2.09 14.75
CA ASP A 3 -23.79 -2.34 13.89
C ASP A 3 -24.14 -3.47 12.91
N ILE A 4 -23.90 -3.25 11.62
CA ILE A 4 -24.21 -4.22 10.57
C ILE A 4 -23.43 -5.53 10.74
N SER A 5 -22.31 -5.49 11.45
CA SER A 5 -21.42 -6.63 11.71
C SER A 5 -22.00 -7.63 12.71
N ASP A 6 -22.92 -7.15 13.56
CA ASP A 6 -23.50 -7.89 14.69
C ASP A 6 -24.97 -8.26 14.48
N ILE A 7 -25.51 -8.04 13.28
CA ILE A 7 -26.91 -8.38 12.93
C ILE A 7 -27.07 -9.91 12.88
N SER A 8 -28.11 -10.43 13.54
CA SER A 8 -28.57 -11.81 13.41
C SER A 8 -29.57 -11.92 12.25
N LEU A 9 -29.65 -13.08 11.61
CA LEU A 9 -30.71 -13.37 10.64
C LEU A 9 -32.10 -13.16 11.24
N LEU A 10 -32.28 -13.40 12.54
CA LEU A 10 -33.55 -13.19 13.23
C LEU A 10 -34.01 -11.73 13.20
N ASP A 11 -33.08 -10.78 13.17
CA ASP A 11 -33.38 -9.35 13.13
C ASP A 11 -33.92 -8.90 11.76
N VAL A 12 -33.67 -9.70 10.72
CA VAL A 12 -34.05 -9.40 9.33
C VAL A 12 -35.22 -10.26 8.83
N LEU A 13 -35.69 -11.24 9.62
CA LEU A 13 -36.82 -12.09 9.24
C LEU A 13 -38.13 -11.29 9.18
N PRO A 14 -38.98 -11.52 8.16
CA PRO A 14 -40.32 -10.96 8.15
C PRO A 14 -41.20 -11.67 9.20
N GLN A 15 -42.17 -10.93 9.74
CA GLN A 15 -42.98 -11.38 10.90
C GLN A 15 -43.72 -12.70 10.68
N ASN A 16 -44.09 -13.03 9.44
CA ASN A 16 -44.76 -14.28 9.08
C ASN A 16 -43.84 -15.52 9.19
N LEU A 17 -42.52 -15.34 9.11
CA LEU A 17 -41.54 -16.42 9.23
C LEU A 17 -40.92 -16.49 10.62
N ALA A 18 -40.83 -15.35 11.31
CA ALA A 18 -40.26 -15.25 12.66
C ALA A 18 -41.07 -15.98 13.75
N GLN A 19 -42.25 -16.50 13.43
CA GLN A 19 -43.07 -17.31 14.35
C GLN A 19 -42.84 -18.82 14.21
N ASN A 20 -42.23 -19.27 13.11
CA ASN A 20 -42.03 -20.70 12.86
C ASN A 20 -40.80 -21.22 13.66
N PRO A 21 -40.95 -22.19 14.57
CA PRO A 21 -39.86 -22.73 15.37
C PRO A 21 -38.70 -23.30 14.55
N ASP A 22 -38.99 -23.93 13.41
CA ASP A 22 -37.98 -24.53 12.53
C ASP A 22 -37.13 -23.44 11.86
N VAL A 23 -37.78 -22.34 11.44
CA VAL A 23 -37.10 -21.19 10.82
C VAL A 23 -36.21 -20.48 11.84
N ILE A 24 -36.67 -20.34 13.09
CA ILE A 24 -35.86 -19.78 14.18
C ILE A 24 -34.63 -20.65 14.44
N ALA A 25 -34.81 -21.97 14.53
CA ALA A 25 -33.72 -22.91 14.78
C ALA A 25 -32.68 -22.87 13.64
N MET A 26 -33.15 -22.84 12.39
CA MET A 26 -32.28 -22.75 11.21
C MET A 26 -31.52 -21.43 11.15
N SER A 27 -32.17 -20.31 11.42
CA SER A 27 -31.52 -18.99 11.43
C SER A 27 -30.40 -18.94 12.46
N LYS A 28 -30.66 -19.42 13.68
CA LYS A 28 -29.65 -19.51 14.74
C LYS A 28 -28.48 -20.43 14.37
N ALA A 29 -28.76 -21.54 13.68
CA ALA A 29 -27.73 -22.47 13.25
C ALA A 29 -26.80 -21.88 12.18
N ILE A 30 -27.29 -20.93 11.36
CA ILE A 30 -26.54 -20.29 10.28
C ILE A 30 -25.81 -19.02 10.76
N ASP A 31 -26.33 -18.34 11.78
CA ASP A 31 -25.78 -17.07 12.27
C ASP A 31 -24.28 -17.15 12.61
N ASP A 32 -23.84 -18.21 13.30
CA ASP A 32 -22.43 -18.37 13.67
C ASP A 32 -21.51 -18.38 12.44
N GLU A 33 -21.94 -19.06 11.35
CA GLU A 33 -21.19 -19.14 10.10
C GLU A 33 -21.20 -17.81 9.35
N LEU A 34 -22.35 -17.10 9.34
CA LEU A 34 -22.43 -15.76 8.75
C LEU A 34 -21.53 -14.76 9.48
N HIS A 35 -21.50 -14.80 10.82
CA HIS A 35 -20.58 -13.97 11.59
C HIS A 35 -19.12 -14.37 11.35
N ALA A 36 -18.82 -15.66 11.18
CA ALA A 36 -17.49 -16.13 10.81
C ALA A 36 -17.05 -15.56 9.45
N ILE A 37 -17.94 -15.59 8.44
CA ILE A 37 -17.69 -15.01 7.12
C ILE A 37 -17.52 -13.49 7.20
N ASN A 38 -18.37 -12.79 7.97
CA ASN A 38 -18.27 -11.35 8.15
C ASN A 38 -16.91 -10.92 8.74
N LYS A 39 -16.35 -11.71 9.67
CA LYS A 39 -15.00 -11.49 10.22
C LYS A 39 -13.89 -11.62 9.18
N LEU A 40 -14.14 -12.29 8.05
CA LEU A 40 -13.19 -12.41 6.95
C LEU A 40 -13.25 -11.25 5.95
N ILE A 41 -14.36 -10.50 5.89
CA ILE A 41 -14.53 -9.37 4.95
C ILE A 41 -13.35 -8.38 5.01
N PRO A 42 -12.89 -7.90 6.19
CA PRO A 42 -11.77 -6.97 6.25
C PRO A 42 -10.48 -7.49 5.61
N LYS A 43 -10.26 -8.83 5.62
CA LYS A 43 -9.07 -9.45 5.02
C LYS A 43 -9.02 -9.28 3.50
N THR A 44 -10.15 -9.06 2.84
CA THR A 44 -10.19 -8.79 1.39
C THR A 44 -9.75 -7.37 1.03
N THR A 45 -9.69 -6.46 2.01
CA THR A 45 -9.38 -5.04 1.81
C THR A 45 -7.88 -4.78 1.95
N ILE A 46 -7.09 -5.31 1.01
CA ILE A 46 -5.62 -5.26 1.08
C ILE A 46 -5.03 -3.86 0.89
N TYR A 47 -5.66 -2.97 0.10
CA TYR A 47 -5.16 -1.61 -0.10
C TYR A 47 -5.80 -0.57 0.84
N GLY A 48 -7.05 -0.80 1.24
CA GLY A 48 -7.77 0.12 2.14
C GLY A 48 -7.37 -0.04 3.61
N LEU A 49 -6.84 -1.21 4.00
CA LEU A 49 -6.53 -1.54 5.39
C LEU A 49 -5.05 -1.93 5.59
N ILE A 50 -4.13 -1.20 4.94
CA ILE A 50 -2.67 -1.48 5.04
C ILE A 50 -2.20 -1.54 6.49
N ASP A 51 -2.75 -0.67 7.36
CA ASP A 51 -2.37 -0.61 8.78
C ASP A 51 -2.81 -1.82 9.60
N GLY A 52 -3.77 -2.61 9.09
CA GLY A 52 -4.21 -3.87 9.70
C GLY A 52 -3.54 -5.11 9.14
N LEU A 53 -2.74 -5.00 8.07
CA LEU A 53 -2.17 -6.18 7.41
C LEU A 53 -1.07 -6.84 8.22
N GLU A 54 -1.04 -8.17 8.16
CA GLU A 54 0.01 -9.00 8.69
C GLU A 54 1.28 -8.93 7.83
N SER A 55 2.42 -9.31 8.41
CA SER A 55 3.73 -9.29 7.73
C SER A 55 3.71 -10.04 6.40
N ALA A 56 3.23 -11.29 6.40
CA ALA A 56 3.26 -12.14 5.22
C ALA A 56 2.48 -11.54 4.04
N VAL A 57 1.35 -10.88 4.33
CA VAL A 57 0.57 -10.19 3.30
C VAL A 57 1.36 -9.02 2.71
N LEU A 58 2.04 -8.23 3.56
CA LEU A 58 2.88 -7.12 3.11
C LEU A 58 4.06 -7.61 2.25
N ASP A 59 4.64 -8.77 2.58
CA ASP A 59 5.74 -9.37 1.83
C ASP A 59 5.29 -9.76 0.41
N HIS A 60 4.12 -10.41 0.29
CA HIS A 60 3.52 -10.72 -1.00
C HIS A 60 3.15 -9.46 -1.80
N LEU A 61 2.63 -8.42 -1.14
CA LEU A 61 2.31 -7.16 -1.79
C LEU A 61 3.58 -6.44 -2.27
N ALA A 62 4.67 -6.47 -1.52
CA ALA A 62 5.94 -5.90 -1.93
C ALA A 62 6.49 -6.60 -3.17
N TRP A 63 6.37 -7.94 -3.24
CA TRP A 63 6.69 -8.71 -4.44
C TRP A 63 5.82 -8.31 -5.63
N GLN A 64 4.49 -8.23 -5.43
CA GLN A 64 3.55 -7.81 -6.48
C GLN A 64 3.87 -6.41 -7.04
N TRP A 65 4.37 -5.49 -6.21
CA TRP A 65 4.77 -4.14 -6.62
C TRP A 65 6.20 -4.04 -7.15
N ASN A 66 6.90 -5.17 -7.27
CA ASN A 66 8.29 -5.27 -7.68
C ASN A 66 9.17 -4.30 -6.88
N SER A 67 9.14 -4.43 -5.54
CA SER A 67 9.92 -3.59 -4.64
C SER A 67 11.39 -4.01 -4.61
N ASP A 68 12.29 -3.11 -4.99
CA ASP A 68 13.74 -3.38 -5.01
C ASP A 68 14.38 -3.27 -3.61
N THR A 69 13.77 -2.49 -2.70
CA THR A 69 14.36 -2.13 -1.40
C THR A 69 13.78 -2.92 -0.22
N TRP A 70 12.87 -3.86 -0.45
CA TRP A 70 12.16 -4.59 0.61
C TRP A 70 13.06 -5.56 1.40
N ARG A 71 12.73 -5.80 2.68
CA ARG A 71 13.33 -6.85 3.50
C ARG A 71 12.29 -7.56 4.35
N ASP A 72 12.29 -8.89 4.28
CA ASP A 72 11.29 -9.73 4.97
C ASP A 72 11.48 -9.76 6.49
N ASN A 73 12.67 -9.40 6.99
CA ASN A 73 12.96 -9.36 8.43
C ASN A 73 12.57 -8.03 9.11
N TRP A 74 12.03 -7.06 8.36
CA TRP A 74 11.65 -5.77 8.93
C TRP A 74 10.46 -5.87 9.89
N PRO A 75 10.41 -5.03 10.94
CA PRO A 75 9.22 -4.88 11.77
C PRO A 75 7.99 -4.52 10.93
N VAL A 76 6.83 -5.07 11.29
CA VAL A 76 5.57 -4.86 10.56
C VAL A 76 5.21 -3.38 10.41
N SER A 77 5.48 -2.56 11.42
CA SER A 77 5.28 -1.11 11.37
C SER A 77 6.11 -0.44 10.27
N LEU A 78 7.38 -0.83 10.12
CA LEU A 78 8.25 -0.33 9.07
C LEU A 78 7.78 -0.80 7.69
N LYS A 79 7.42 -2.09 7.56
CA LYS A 79 6.86 -2.65 6.33
C LYS A 79 5.63 -1.87 5.85
N ARG A 80 4.69 -1.54 6.75
CA ARG A 80 3.51 -0.73 6.44
C ARG A 80 3.87 0.67 5.94
N SER A 81 4.81 1.34 6.59
CA SER A 81 5.27 2.67 6.20
C SER A 81 5.95 2.66 4.82
N VAL A 82 6.90 1.73 4.62
CA VAL A 82 7.62 1.58 3.35
C VAL A 82 6.67 1.19 2.21
N PHE A 83 5.72 0.28 2.45
CA PHE A 83 4.76 -0.11 1.42
C PHE A 83 3.89 1.06 0.94
N LYS A 84 3.43 1.94 1.85
CA LYS A 84 2.72 3.17 1.48
C LYS A 84 3.60 4.10 0.61
N SER A 85 4.88 4.22 0.94
CA SER A 85 5.84 4.98 0.13
C SER A 85 6.03 4.37 -1.26
N ILE A 86 6.17 3.04 -1.36
CA ILE A 86 6.27 2.31 -2.64
C ILE A 86 5.08 2.64 -3.53
N ILE A 87 3.84 2.55 -3.01
CA ILE A 87 2.63 2.89 -3.78
C ILE A 87 2.71 4.32 -4.31
N ARG A 88 3.07 5.29 -3.45
CA ARG A 88 3.19 6.70 -3.85
C ARG A 88 4.23 6.86 -4.97
N THR A 89 5.46 6.39 -4.75
CA THR A 89 6.57 6.56 -5.69
C THR A 89 6.30 5.89 -7.02
N LYS A 90 5.78 4.66 -7.03
CA LYS A 90 5.47 3.93 -8.25
C LYS A 90 4.36 4.60 -9.08
N ARG A 91 3.40 5.29 -8.43
CA ARG A 91 2.35 6.06 -9.13
C ARG A 91 2.87 7.29 -9.87
N ILE A 92 3.97 7.89 -9.40
CA ILE A 92 4.55 9.10 -9.99
C ILE A 92 5.91 8.85 -10.64
N LYS A 93 6.30 7.58 -10.81
CA LYS A 93 7.62 7.20 -11.34
C LYS A 93 7.82 7.84 -12.73
N GLY A 94 9.00 8.44 -12.94
CA GLY A 94 9.34 9.14 -14.18
C GLY A 94 8.96 10.62 -14.21
N THR A 95 8.30 11.14 -13.17
CA THR A 95 8.06 12.58 -13.03
C THR A 95 9.24 13.28 -12.34
N ARG A 96 9.36 14.60 -12.54
CA ARG A 96 10.28 15.47 -11.80
C ARG A 96 10.18 15.29 -10.29
N ALA A 97 8.95 15.26 -9.77
CA ALA A 97 8.69 15.08 -8.34
C ALA A 97 9.24 13.74 -7.80
N ALA A 98 9.15 12.65 -8.58
CA ALA A 98 9.71 11.37 -8.17
C ALA A 98 11.25 11.41 -8.04
N VAL A 99 11.93 12.13 -8.94
CA VAL A 99 13.38 12.29 -8.89
C VAL A 99 13.78 13.16 -7.71
N GLU A 100 13.06 14.27 -7.48
CA GLU A 100 13.27 15.16 -6.34
C GLU A 100 13.06 14.45 -5.00
N ASP A 101 11.98 13.67 -4.85
CA ASP A 101 11.68 12.90 -3.64
C ASP A 101 12.82 11.91 -3.31
N VAL A 102 13.34 11.20 -4.32
CA VAL A 102 14.44 10.24 -4.12
C VAL A 102 15.73 10.94 -3.73
N VAL A 103 16.14 12.01 -4.42
CA VAL A 103 17.38 12.73 -4.09
C VAL A 103 17.30 13.40 -2.72
N SER A 104 16.14 13.95 -2.37
CA SER A 104 15.87 14.53 -1.05
C SER A 104 15.94 13.48 0.06
N SER A 105 15.44 12.26 -0.18
CA SER A 105 15.56 11.16 0.79
C SER A 105 17.00 10.75 1.10
N LEU A 106 17.94 11.06 0.19
CA LEU A 106 19.38 10.88 0.36
C LEU A 106 20.07 12.15 0.90
N GLY A 107 19.32 13.13 1.40
CA GLY A 107 19.87 14.39 1.92
C GLY A 107 20.55 15.25 0.84
N GLY A 108 20.22 15.02 -0.42
CA GLY A 108 20.74 15.75 -1.57
C GLY A 108 19.76 16.81 -2.10
N VAL A 109 20.22 17.54 -3.10
CA VAL A 109 19.44 18.49 -3.90
C VAL A 109 19.61 18.13 -5.36
N VAL A 110 18.53 18.22 -6.15
CA VAL A 110 18.57 18.01 -7.59
C VAL A 110 18.05 19.25 -8.31
N ASP A 111 18.78 19.68 -9.34
CA ASP A 111 18.33 20.65 -10.33
C ASP A 111 17.99 19.89 -11.62
N ILE A 112 16.74 19.99 -12.05
CA ILE A 112 16.23 19.34 -13.27
C ILE A 112 15.80 20.44 -14.22
N LYS A 113 16.42 20.47 -15.40
CA LYS A 113 16.11 21.41 -16.49
C LYS A 113 15.68 20.65 -17.73
N GLU A 114 14.40 20.77 -18.07
CA GLU A 114 13.84 20.20 -19.28
C GLU A 114 14.35 20.96 -20.52
N TRP A 115 14.40 20.30 -21.68
CA TRP A 115 14.95 20.87 -22.92
C TRP A 115 14.37 22.23 -23.30
N PHE A 116 13.09 22.48 -22.99
CA PHE A 116 12.41 23.73 -23.31
C PHE A 116 12.68 24.86 -22.30
N GLU A 117 13.21 24.54 -21.12
CA GLU A 117 13.61 25.49 -20.07
C GLU A 117 15.04 26.03 -20.30
N GLN A 118 15.81 25.39 -21.18
CA GLN A 118 17.19 25.76 -21.51
C GLN A 118 17.25 26.90 -22.53
N SER A 119 18.33 27.69 -22.49
CA SER A 119 18.62 28.76 -23.46
C SER A 119 20.07 28.65 -23.97
N PRO A 120 20.31 28.23 -25.23
CA PRO A 120 19.32 27.82 -26.23
C PRO A 120 18.56 26.54 -25.82
N ARG A 121 17.40 26.28 -26.44
CA ARG A 121 16.63 25.06 -26.17
C ARG A 121 17.48 23.82 -26.50
N GLY A 122 17.44 22.83 -25.62
CA GLY A 122 18.10 21.54 -25.82
C GLY A 122 17.36 20.66 -26.84
N GLU A 123 17.89 19.45 -27.05
CA GLU A 123 17.26 18.46 -27.93
C GLU A 123 15.86 18.08 -27.41
N PRO A 124 14.82 18.01 -28.26
CA PRO A 124 13.47 17.64 -27.84
C PRO A 124 13.42 16.33 -27.07
N TYR A 125 12.57 16.27 -26.04
CA TYR A 125 12.39 15.10 -25.17
C TYR A 125 13.59 14.74 -24.30
N THR A 126 14.51 15.69 -24.07
CA THR A 126 15.65 15.51 -23.16
C THR A 126 15.52 16.37 -21.91
N ALA A 127 16.26 16.00 -20.86
CA ALA A 127 16.41 16.79 -19.65
C ALA A 127 17.85 16.70 -19.14
N SER A 128 18.35 17.79 -18.57
CA SER A 128 19.60 17.82 -17.82
C SER A 128 19.27 17.67 -16.34
N VAL A 129 19.93 16.73 -15.67
CA VAL A 129 19.76 16.44 -14.25
C VAL A 129 21.11 16.62 -13.55
N VAL A 130 21.18 17.58 -12.64
CA VAL A 130 22.36 17.82 -11.81
C VAL A 130 21.98 17.56 -10.36
N ALA A 131 22.48 16.48 -9.78
CA ALA A 131 22.25 16.13 -8.39
C ALA A 131 23.52 16.38 -7.57
N SER A 132 23.36 17.02 -6.41
CA SER A 132 24.39 17.15 -5.38
C SER A 132 23.92 16.39 -4.15
N ILE A 133 24.66 15.36 -3.76
CA ILE A 133 24.37 14.55 -2.58
C ILE A 133 25.42 14.94 -1.53
N ASN A 134 24.97 15.34 -0.34
CA ASN A 134 25.89 15.55 0.78
C ASN A 134 26.58 14.23 1.09
N SER A 135 27.91 14.25 1.30
CA SER A 135 28.69 13.03 1.54
C SER A 135 28.05 12.21 2.67
N PHE A 136 27.52 11.04 2.34
CA PHE A 136 27.18 10.03 3.32
C PHE A 136 28.50 9.46 3.87
N ASP A 137 28.64 9.44 5.20
CA ASP A 137 29.77 8.78 5.89
C ASP A 137 29.65 7.23 5.83
N GLY A 138 28.74 6.72 5.00
CA GLY A 138 28.61 5.32 4.61
C GLY A 138 28.61 5.24 3.09
N ALA A 139 29.51 4.42 2.54
CA ALA A 139 29.73 4.29 1.10
C ALA A 139 28.43 4.26 0.30
N VAL A 140 28.31 5.15 -0.69
CA VAL A 140 27.31 5.02 -1.75
C VAL A 140 27.54 3.65 -2.39
N PRO A 141 26.59 2.70 -2.35
CA PRO A 141 26.80 1.42 -2.99
C PRO A 141 26.97 1.66 -4.48
N SER A 142 28.14 1.30 -5.01
CA SER A 142 28.38 1.30 -6.45
C SER A 142 27.42 0.30 -7.10
N LYS A 143 27.19 0.44 -8.40
CA LYS A 143 26.31 -0.44 -9.18
C LYS A 143 26.66 -1.93 -9.03
N GLU A 144 27.92 -2.24 -8.71
CA GLU A 144 28.44 -3.58 -8.41
C GLU A 144 28.00 -4.15 -7.05
N MET A 145 27.48 -3.32 -6.13
CA MET A 145 27.00 -3.73 -4.80
C MET A 145 25.49 -4.02 -4.78
N LEU A 146 24.81 -3.86 -5.91
CA LEU A 146 23.38 -4.13 -6.09
C LEU A 146 23.09 -5.40 -6.90
N ASP A 147 24.14 -6.06 -7.40
CA ASP A 147 24.11 -7.42 -7.98
C ASP A 147 24.42 -8.47 -6.90
#